data_AF-A0A6L3ACV8-F1
#
_entry.id   AF-A0A6L3ACV8-F1
#
_cell.length_a   1.000
_cell.length_b   1.000
_cell.length_c   1.000
_cell.angle_alpha   90.00
_cell.angle_beta   90.00
_cell.angle_gamma   90.00
#
_symmetry.space_group_name_H-M   'P 1'
#
loop_
_entity.id
_entity.type
_entity.pdbx_description
1 polymer ?
#
loop_
_entity_poly.entity_id
_entity_poly.type
_entity_poly.pdbx_seq_one_letter_code
_entity_poly.pdbx_strand_id
1 'polypeptide(L)'
;MAVSGEYPASTASAALKLFTRRFGARYARSIRIEGTSSPSEGLTTGTATVGREWTLAFALADTLAADATVEWEAARAAVEHRLDAEGRSIALWVPRGGAFPAEEPGLSKLALHVAEARPIDDGRLEVHRPVKLYLRRVDPSGSVVTIMGGLGPHWAQFTNRVPGTFSLNSAELLRLPAGQGERDALAENIVLAANEPDIDNVHVIPAEDVWTANDLQEGGSCVLGTPRPETEESSALLRRNLRKLLQEAAPVAAADATARALILLGASTYAEEEKLSWAIRGMDPALYAGFDIIAVVADGQVKAILEPPRGTLPWDAPPA
;
A
#
# COMPACT_ATOMS: atom_id res chain seq x y z
N MET A 1 -22.78 -3.83 15.41
CA MET A 1 -23.53 -2.80 14.67
C MET A 1 -23.04 -2.86 13.23
N ALA A 2 -23.88 -3.22 12.26
CA ALA A 2 -23.45 -3.26 10.87
C ALA A 2 -23.09 -1.83 10.42
N VAL A 3 -21.86 -1.63 9.95
CA VAL A 3 -21.46 -0.39 9.31
C VAL A 3 -22.24 -0.33 7.99
N SER A 4 -23.21 0.57 7.88
CA SER A 4 -23.89 0.86 6.60
C SER A 4 -22.92 1.65 5.71
N GLY A 5 -21.94 0.96 5.15
CA GLY A 5 -20.99 1.52 4.19
C GLY A 5 -21.48 1.33 2.76
N GLU A 6 -21.19 2.31 1.90
CA GLU A 6 -21.21 2.13 0.45
C GLU A 6 -20.00 1.26 0.08
N TYR A 7 -20.23 0.21 -0.71
CA TYR A 7 -19.17 -0.65 -1.21
C TYR A 7 -19.05 -0.48 -2.73
N PRO A 8 -17.82 -0.38 -3.24
CA PRO A 8 -16.58 -0.47 -2.48
C PRO A 8 -16.26 0.86 -1.74
N ALA A 9 -15.59 0.75 -0.60
CA ALA A 9 -15.30 1.86 0.30
C ALA A 9 -14.38 2.90 -0.36
N SER A 10 -14.48 4.16 0.08
CA SER A 10 -13.64 5.24 -0.44
C SER A 10 -12.18 5.08 0.00
N THR A 11 -11.30 4.82 -0.97
CA THR A 11 -9.84 4.82 -0.83
C THR A 11 -9.32 6.15 -0.28
N ALA A 12 -9.92 7.26 -0.72
CA ALA A 12 -9.61 8.61 -0.24
C ALA A 12 -9.92 8.76 1.26
N SER A 13 -11.02 8.19 1.76
CA SER A 13 -11.36 8.22 3.18
C SER A 13 -10.31 7.50 4.03
N ALA A 14 -9.89 6.29 3.62
CA ALA A 14 -8.86 5.54 4.32
C ALA A 14 -7.51 6.28 4.32
N ALA A 15 -7.11 6.84 3.17
CA ALA A 15 -5.88 7.60 3.06
C ALA A 15 -5.90 8.91 3.87
N LEU A 16 -7.04 9.61 3.94
CA LEU A 16 -7.23 10.78 4.82
C LEU A 16 -7.09 10.43 6.29
N LYS A 17 -7.64 9.28 6.74
CA LYS A 17 -7.45 8.81 8.13
C LYS A 17 -5.98 8.54 8.44
N LEU A 18 -5.26 7.86 7.54
CA LEU A 18 -3.83 7.60 7.71
C LEU A 18 -3.04 8.91 7.77
N PHE A 19 -3.31 9.84 6.84
CA PHE A 19 -2.68 11.15 6.80
C PHE A 19 -2.95 11.95 8.08
N THR A 20 -4.21 12.10 8.49
CA THR A 20 -4.60 12.89 9.67
C THR A 20 -4.07 12.29 10.97
N ARG A 21 -4.01 10.96 11.10
CA ARG A 21 -3.37 10.31 12.25
C ARG A 21 -1.89 10.67 12.36
N ARG A 22 -1.14 10.53 11.26
CA ARG A 22 0.29 10.85 11.22
C ARG A 22 0.53 12.36 11.41
N PHE A 23 -0.27 13.19 10.76
CA PHE A 23 -0.16 14.64 10.85
C PHE A 23 -0.51 15.13 12.26
N GLY A 24 -1.57 14.59 12.87
CA GLY A 24 -2.00 14.90 14.23
C GLY A 24 -0.94 14.53 15.27
N ALA A 25 -0.40 13.31 15.20
CA ALA A 25 0.67 12.87 16.09
C ALA A 25 1.91 13.79 16.06
N ARG A 26 2.14 14.50 14.95
CA ARG A 26 3.31 15.36 14.74
C ARG A 26 3.06 16.84 15.05
N TYR A 27 1.90 17.38 14.66
CA TYR A 27 1.62 18.82 14.64
C TYR A 27 0.40 19.26 15.45
N ALA A 28 -0.60 18.40 15.64
CA ALA A 28 -1.89 18.85 16.14
C ALA A 28 -2.60 17.81 17.01
N ARG A 29 -3.02 18.22 18.21
CA ARG A 29 -3.74 17.32 19.13
C ARG A 29 -5.10 16.87 18.59
N SER A 30 -5.72 17.61 17.68
CA SER A 30 -7.01 17.27 17.08
C SER A 30 -7.14 17.81 15.66
N ILE A 31 -7.67 16.98 14.76
CA ILE A 31 -8.02 17.33 13.39
C ILE A 31 -9.42 16.77 13.13
N ARG A 32 -10.31 17.57 12.56
CA ARG A 32 -11.66 17.15 12.17
C ARG A 32 -11.90 17.51 10.72
N ILE A 33 -12.31 16.53 9.91
CA ILE A 33 -12.72 16.80 8.53
C ILE A 33 -14.13 17.43 8.56
N GLU A 34 -14.28 18.61 7.97
CA GLU A 34 -15.56 19.34 7.93
C GLU A 34 -16.42 18.92 6.73
N GLY A 35 -15.78 18.64 5.60
CA GLY A 35 -16.45 18.21 4.38
C GLY A 35 -15.48 17.78 3.31
N THR A 36 -15.96 16.88 2.44
CA THR A 36 -15.24 16.37 1.28
C THR A 36 -16.12 16.50 0.04
N SER A 37 -15.49 16.77 -1.09
CA SER A 37 -16.11 16.71 -2.42
C SER A 37 -15.19 15.97 -3.38
N SER A 38 -15.77 15.24 -4.33
CA SER A 38 -15.01 14.54 -5.37
C SER A 38 -15.27 15.21 -6.72
N PRO A 39 -14.52 16.29 -7.06
CA PRO A 39 -14.76 17.07 -8.28
C PRO A 39 -14.52 16.26 -9.56
N SER A 40 -13.68 15.24 -9.50
CA SER A 40 -13.35 14.36 -10.61
C SER A 40 -12.93 12.98 -10.09
N GLU A 41 -12.89 12.00 -10.99
CA GLU A 41 -12.36 10.68 -10.70
C GLU A 41 -10.88 10.75 -10.27
N GLY A 42 -10.57 10.17 -9.12
CA GLY A 42 -9.22 10.19 -8.56
C GLY A 42 -8.85 11.49 -7.85
N LEU A 43 -9.77 12.45 -7.67
CA LEU A 43 -9.52 13.65 -6.87
C LEU A 43 -10.59 13.81 -5.79
N THR A 44 -10.16 13.92 -4.55
CA THR A 44 -11.01 14.32 -3.42
C THR A 44 -10.45 15.59 -2.81
N THR A 45 -11.28 16.61 -2.68
CA THR A 45 -10.91 17.88 -2.06
C THR A 45 -11.76 18.11 -0.82
N GLY A 46 -11.29 18.95 0.08
CA GLY A 46 -12.05 19.25 1.29
C GLY A 46 -11.35 20.22 2.22
N THR A 47 -11.98 20.40 3.37
CA THR A 47 -11.45 21.21 4.46
C THR A 47 -11.48 20.44 5.77
N ALA A 48 -10.50 20.72 6.60
CA ALA A 48 -10.40 20.20 7.95
C ALA A 48 -10.15 21.33 8.94
N THR A 49 -10.74 21.24 10.12
CA THR A 49 -10.39 22.09 11.25
C THR A 49 -9.25 21.43 12.02
N VAL A 50 -8.18 22.18 12.25
CA VAL A 50 -7.05 21.81 13.10
C VAL A 50 -7.18 22.56 14.40
N GLY A 51 -7.06 21.87 15.54
CA GLY A 51 -7.30 22.48 16.86
C GLY A 51 -8.74 23.00 17.00
N ARG A 52 -8.91 24.30 17.26
CA ARG A 52 -10.23 24.93 17.46
C ARG A 52 -10.62 25.94 16.39
N GLU A 53 -9.65 26.47 15.64
CA GLU A 53 -9.89 27.64 14.79
C GLU A 53 -9.14 27.63 13.46
N TRP A 54 -8.11 26.79 13.31
CA TRP A 54 -7.30 26.79 12.10
C TRP A 54 -7.90 25.90 11.02
N THR A 55 -7.75 26.31 9.77
CA THR A 55 -8.32 25.61 8.61
C THR A 55 -7.21 25.02 7.74
N LEU A 56 -7.34 23.73 7.44
CA LEU A 56 -6.51 23.01 6.48
C LEU A 56 -7.36 22.68 5.26
N ALA A 57 -7.07 23.34 4.13
CA ALA A 57 -7.61 22.89 2.85
C ALA A 57 -6.78 21.70 2.36
N PHE A 58 -7.41 20.69 1.76
CA PHE A 58 -6.67 19.55 1.23
C PHE A 58 -7.17 19.10 -0.14
N ALA A 59 -6.24 18.55 -0.91
CA ALA A 59 -6.50 17.80 -2.13
C ALA A 59 -5.84 16.43 -1.99
N LEU A 60 -6.61 15.38 -2.21
CA LEU A 60 -6.15 14.00 -2.26
C LEU A 60 -6.24 13.49 -3.71
N ALA A 61 -5.08 13.29 -4.31
CA ALA A 61 -4.93 12.71 -5.64
C ALA A 61 -4.75 11.20 -5.51
N ASP A 62 -5.79 10.45 -5.86
CA ASP A 62 -5.81 9.00 -5.88
C ASP A 62 -5.37 8.47 -7.26
N THR A 63 -4.24 7.79 -7.26
CA THR A 63 -3.67 7.16 -8.46
C THR A 63 -3.96 5.67 -8.57
N LEU A 64 -4.67 5.08 -7.59
CA LEU A 64 -5.06 3.66 -7.58
C LEU A 64 -6.18 3.37 -8.57
N ALA A 65 -7.18 4.26 -8.63
CA ALA A 65 -8.42 4.05 -9.40
C ALA A 65 -8.19 3.88 -10.90
N ALA A 66 -7.12 4.47 -11.45
CA ALA A 66 -6.86 4.50 -12.90
C ALA A 66 -6.65 3.11 -13.54
N ASP A 67 -6.35 2.10 -12.74
CA ASP A 67 -6.01 0.75 -13.20
C ASP A 67 -7.05 -0.32 -12.83
N ALA A 68 -8.13 0.06 -12.15
CA ALA A 68 -9.12 -0.88 -11.63
C ALA A 68 -10.04 -1.42 -12.75
N THR A 69 -10.35 -2.72 -12.70
CA THR A 69 -11.38 -3.34 -13.55
C THR A 69 -12.67 -3.56 -12.75
N VAL A 70 -13.78 -3.83 -13.44
CA VAL A 70 -15.07 -4.11 -12.79
C VAL A 70 -14.97 -5.34 -11.88
N GLU A 71 -14.27 -6.38 -12.32
CA GLU A 71 -14.05 -7.61 -11.54
C GLU A 71 -13.21 -7.32 -10.29
N TRP A 72 -12.21 -6.44 -10.43
CA TRP A 72 -11.37 -6.03 -9.32
C TRP A 72 -12.15 -5.25 -8.26
N GLU A 73 -12.94 -4.27 -8.68
CA GLU A 73 -13.79 -3.48 -7.78
C GLU A 73 -14.89 -4.33 -7.13
N ALA A 74 -15.47 -5.29 -7.85
CA ALA A 74 -16.46 -6.21 -7.29
C ALA A 74 -15.86 -7.12 -6.21
N ALA A 75 -14.68 -7.68 -6.47
CA ALA A 75 -13.97 -8.47 -5.48
C ALA A 75 -13.50 -7.60 -4.29
N ARG A 76 -13.16 -6.32 -4.54
CA ARG A 76 -12.78 -5.35 -3.51
C ARG A 76 -13.94 -5.10 -2.56
N ALA A 77 -15.11 -4.81 -3.13
CA ALA A 77 -16.36 -4.63 -2.40
C ALA A 77 -16.71 -5.87 -1.56
N ALA A 78 -16.53 -7.08 -2.11
CA ALA A 78 -16.81 -8.32 -1.40
C ALA A 78 -15.91 -8.52 -0.18
N VAL A 79 -14.62 -8.22 -0.30
CA VAL A 79 -13.66 -8.28 0.81
C VAL A 79 -14.00 -7.25 1.88
N GLU A 80 -14.20 -5.98 1.49
CA GLU A 80 -14.53 -4.89 2.43
C GLU A 80 -15.83 -5.21 3.19
N HIS A 81 -16.86 -5.67 2.49
CA HIS A 81 -18.12 -6.09 3.10
C HIS A 81 -17.93 -7.23 4.10
N ARG A 82 -17.11 -8.24 3.76
CA ARG A 82 -16.83 -9.37 4.65
C ARG A 82 -16.09 -8.92 5.91
N LEU A 83 -15.09 -8.05 5.77
CA LEU A 83 -14.33 -7.51 6.90
C LEU A 83 -15.20 -6.67 7.84
N ASP A 84 -16.11 -5.86 7.27
CA ASP A 84 -17.05 -5.05 8.05
C ASP A 84 -18.11 -5.90 8.75
N ALA A 85 -18.53 -7.01 8.13
CA ALA A 85 -19.42 -7.98 8.78
C ALA A 85 -18.76 -8.64 10.01
N GLU A 86 -17.44 -8.77 10.03
CA GLU A 86 -16.64 -9.23 11.18
C GLU A 86 -16.28 -8.08 12.16
N GLY A 87 -16.84 -6.89 11.94
CA GLY A 87 -16.61 -5.71 12.79
C GLY A 87 -15.19 -5.15 12.72
N ARG A 88 -14.46 -5.41 11.62
CA ARG A 88 -13.11 -4.88 11.40
C ARG A 88 -13.18 -3.42 10.94
N SER A 89 -12.12 -2.69 11.24
CA SER A 89 -11.90 -1.32 10.79
C SER A 89 -10.46 -1.19 10.33
N ILE A 90 -10.18 -1.59 9.09
CA ILE A 90 -8.80 -1.78 8.62
C ILE A 90 -8.61 -1.24 7.21
N ALA A 91 -7.46 -0.62 6.96
CA ALA A 91 -6.97 -0.36 5.61
C ALA A 91 -6.06 -1.54 5.21
N LEU A 92 -6.54 -2.42 4.33
CA LEU A 92 -5.78 -3.57 3.83
C LEU A 92 -5.06 -3.18 2.53
N TRP A 93 -3.74 -3.29 2.51
CA TRP A 93 -2.88 -2.94 1.39
C TRP A 93 -2.47 -4.17 0.62
N VAL A 94 -2.98 -4.26 -0.60
CA VAL A 94 -2.74 -5.38 -1.50
C VAL A 94 -1.50 -5.07 -2.34
N PRO A 95 -0.50 -5.97 -2.39
CA PRO A 95 0.65 -5.84 -3.28
C PRO A 95 0.22 -5.60 -4.73
N ARG A 96 1.06 -4.93 -5.52
CA ARG A 96 0.75 -4.68 -6.93
C ARG A 96 0.56 -5.99 -7.69
N GLY A 97 -0.53 -6.11 -8.45
CA GLY A 97 -0.86 -7.34 -9.16
C GLY A 97 -1.38 -8.47 -8.26
N GLY A 98 -1.57 -8.20 -6.96
CA GLY A 98 -2.21 -9.13 -6.05
C GLY A 98 -3.66 -9.36 -6.41
N ALA A 99 -4.13 -10.59 -6.19
CA ALA A 99 -5.53 -10.94 -6.32
C ALA A 99 -6.10 -11.28 -4.94
N PHE A 100 -7.34 -10.87 -4.68
CA PHE A 100 -8.12 -11.29 -3.52
C PHE A 100 -9.36 -12.08 -3.94
N PRO A 101 -9.88 -12.93 -3.04
CA PRO A 101 -11.08 -13.71 -3.31
C PRO A 101 -12.31 -12.82 -3.52
N ALA A 102 -13.17 -13.21 -4.46
CA ALA A 102 -14.48 -12.60 -4.68
C ALA A 102 -15.63 -13.39 -4.00
N GLU A 103 -15.37 -14.64 -3.61
CA GLU A 103 -16.39 -15.59 -3.15
C GLU A 103 -15.90 -16.43 -1.96
N GLU A 104 -16.84 -17.08 -1.28
CA GLU A 104 -16.56 -18.05 -0.22
C GLU A 104 -16.04 -19.39 -0.79
N PRO A 105 -15.15 -20.10 -0.07
CA PRO A 105 -14.65 -19.83 1.28
C PRO A 105 -13.47 -18.85 1.33
N GLY A 106 -13.09 -18.25 0.20
CA GLY A 106 -11.92 -17.39 0.10
C GLY A 106 -12.04 -16.13 0.95
N LEU A 107 -13.20 -15.48 0.92
CA LEU A 107 -13.50 -14.29 1.74
C LEU A 107 -13.32 -14.57 3.23
N SER A 108 -13.90 -15.66 3.75
CA SER A 108 -13.74 -16.05 5.15
C SER A 108 -12.29 -16.40 5.52
N LYS A 109 -11.54 -17.05 4.62
CA LYS A 109 -10.11 -17.31 4.85
C LYS A 109 -9.30 -16.02 4.94
N LEU A 110 -9.55 -15.05 4.06
CA LEU A 110 -8.88 -13.75 4.14
C LEU A 110 -9.23 -13.01 5.43
N ALA A 111 -10.50 -13.03 5.85
CA ALA A 111 -10.92 -12.41 7.11
C ALA A 111 -10.23 -13.05 8.33
N LEU A 112 -10.01 -14.38 8.32
CA LEU A 112 -9.21 -15.06 9.35
C LEU A 112 -7.75 -14.60 9.34
N HIS A 113 -7.11 -14.51 8.18
CA HIS A 113 -5.73 -14.00 8.10
C HIS A 113 -5.62 -12.54 8.59
N VAL A 114 -6.61 -11.70 8.29
CA VAL A 114 -6.67 -10.32 8.82
C VAL A 114 -6.89 -10.32 10.35
N ALA A 115 -7.65 -11.26 10.89
CA ALA A 115 -7.86 -11.42 12.32
C ALA A 115 -6.56 -11.82 13.07
N GLU A 116 -5.71 -12.58 12.40
CA GLU A 116 -4.43 -13.10 12.91
C GLU A 116 -3.24 -12.18 12.58
N ALA A 117 -3.51 -10.98 12.06
CA ALA A 117 -2.47 -10.06 11.62
C ALA A 117 -1.52 -9.67 12.77
N ARG A 118 -0.23 -9.61 12.47
CA ARG A 118 0.83 -9.37 13.47
C ARG A 118 1.31 -7.92 13.42
N PRO A 119 1.43 -7.21 14.54
CA PRO A 119 1.97 -5.86 14.52
C PRO A 119 3.47 -5.85 14.21
N ILE A 120 3.92 -4.82 13.49
CA ILE A 120 5.33 -4.52 13.27
C ILE A 120 5.71 -3.16 13.87
N ASP A 121 7.01 -2.89 13.98
CA ASP A 121 7.59 -1.77 14.74
C ASP A 121 7.06 -0.38 14.35
N ASP A 122 6.62 -0.20 13.11
CA ASP A 122 6.10 1.09 12.60
C ASP A 122 4.59 1.27 12.79
N GLY A 123 3.94 0.35 13.52
CA GLY A 123 2.51 0.38 13.83
C GLY A 123 1.60 -0.14 12.73
N ARG A 124 2.16 -0.66 11.62
CA ARG A 124 1.41 -1.47 10.65
C ARG A 124 1.19 -2.89 11.18
N LEU A 125 0.32 -3.61 10.48
CA LEU A 125 0.04 -5.02 10.69
C LEU A 125 0.47 -5.82 9.46
N GLU A 126 0.98 -7.02 9.67
CA GLU A 126 1.30 -8.00 8.65
C GLU A 126 0.21 -9.09 8.61
N VAL A 127 -0.41 -9.26 7.44
CA VAL A 127 -1.42 -10.27 7.15
C VAL A 127 -0.75 -11.40 6.39
N HIS A 128 -0.41 -12.48 7.10
CA HIS A 128 0.30 -13.62 6.53
C HIS A 128 -0.67 -14.55 5.80
N ARG A 129 -0.45 -14.76 4.50
CA ARG A 129 -1.27 -15.65 3.67
C ARG A 129 -0.42 -16.81 3.17
N PRO A 130 -0.82 -18.07 3.39
CA PRO A 130 -0.05 -19.22 2.94
C PRO A 130 -0.07 -19.30 1.40
N VAL A 131 1.10 -19.44 0.80
CA VAL A 131 1.31 -19.63 -0.64
C VAL A 131 2.27 -20.77 -0.89
N LYS A 132 2.33 -21.24 -2.14
CA LYS A 132 3.21 -22.33 -2.54
C LYS A 132 4.24 -21.84 -3.54
N LEU A 133 5.50 -22.18 -3.27
CA LEU A 133 6.58 -22.04 -4.23
C LEU A 133 6.87 -23.40 -4.84
N TYR A 134 7.22 -23.42 -6.13
CA TYR A 134 7.50 -24.65 -6.86
C TYR A 134 8.95 -24.65 -7.31
N LEU A 135 9.75 -25.55 -6.73
CA LEU A 135 11.16 -25.72 -7.04
C LEU A 135 11.33 -26.98 -7.89
N ARG A 136 11.95 -26.84 -9.06
CA ARG A 136 12.25 -27.97 -9.94
C ARG A 136 13.74 -28.00 -10.27
N ARG A 137 14.38 -29.16 -10.13
CA ARG A 137 15.75 -29.36 -10.59
C ARG A 137 15.77 -29.57 -12.10
N VAL A 138 16.57 -28.77 -12.79
CA VAL A 138 16.73 -28.80 -14.26
C VAL A 138 18.01 -29.54 -14.65
N ASP A 139 19.10 -29.31 -13.91
CA ASP A 139 20.40 -29.96 -14.19
C ASP A 139 21.09 -30.33 -12.87
N PRO A 140 21.76 -31.49 -12.78
CA PRO A 140 22.51 -31.88 -11.58
C PRO A 140 23.77 -31.03 -11.35
N SER A 141 24.29 -30.38 -12.38
CA SER A 141 25.48 -29.54 -12.37
C SER A 141 25.14 -28.04 -12.25
N GLY A 142 26.14 -27.27 -11.82
CA GLY A 142 26.00 -25.84 -11.56
C GLY A 142 25.58 -25.51 -10.13
N SER A 143 25.28 -24.23 -9.89
CA SER A 143 24.79 -23.72 -8.61
C SER A 143 23.95 -22.46 -8.82
N VAL A 144 22.91 -22.59 -9.66
CA VAL A 144 22.11 -21.46 -10.14
C VAL A 144 20.63 -21.74 -9.93
N VAL A 145 19.90 -20.73 -9.47
CA VAL A 145 18.43 -20.76 -9.40
C VAL A 145 17.88 -19.69 -10.35
N THR A 146 17.13 -20.12 -11.36
CA THR A 146 16.33 -19.22 -12.19
C THR A 146 14.98 -19.01 -11.54
N ILE A 147 14.63 -17.76 -11.24
CA ILE A 147 13.43 -17.41 -10.49
C ILE A 147 12.41 -16.74 -11.40
N MET A 148 11.14 -17.10 -11.21
CA MET A 148 9.98 -16.39 -11.73
C MET A 148 9.10 -15.92 -10.57
N GLY A 149 8.86 -14.62 -10.43
CA GLY A 149 7.99 -14.05 -9.39
C GLY A 149 8.71 -13.25 -8.31
N GLY A 150 8.08 -13.06 -7.15
CA GLY A 150 8.50 -12.07 -6.14
C GLY A 150 9.83 -12.33 -5.42
N LEU A 151 10.42 -13.53 -5.55
CA LEU A 151 11.78 -13.78 -5.04
C LEU A 151 12.89 -13.30 -5.99
N GLY A 152 12.53 -12.78 -7.17
CA GLY A 152 13.48 -12.29 -8.17
C GLY A 152 14.55 -11.36 -7.60
N PRO A 153 14.22 -10.30 -6.84
CA PRO A 153 15.20 -9.40 -6.22
C PRO A 153 16.11 -10.05 -5.17
N HIS A 154 15.69 -11.19 -4.59
CA HIS A 154 16.38 -11.87 -3.48
C HIS A 154 17.22 -13.08 -3.93
N TRP A 155 17.36 -13.29 -5.24
CA TRP A 155 18.02 -14.45 -5.84
C TRP A 155 19.42 -14.74 -5.30
N ALA A 156 20.18 -13.69 -4.97
CA ALA A 156 21.56 -13.78 -4.50
C ALA A 156 21.68 -14.48 -3.13
N GLN A 157 20.59 -14.57 -2.34
CA GLN A 157 20.62 -15.17 -1.00
C GLN A 157 20.77 -16.69 -1.01
N PHE A 158 20.42 -17.35 -2.12
CA PHE A 158 20.44 -18.81 -2.25
C PHE A 158 21.14 -19.31 -3.52
N THR A 159 21.41 -18.43 -4.48
CA THR A 159 22.29 -18.78 -5.62
C THR A 159 23.72 -19.00 -5.11
N ASN A 160 24.41 -20.03 -5.61
CA ASN A 160 25.67 -20.58 -5.09
C ASN A 160 25.57 -21.46 -3.83
N ARG A 161 24.38 -21.60 -3.22
CA ARG A 161 24.15 -22.48 -2.04
C ARG A 161 23.45 -23.79 -2.39
N VAL A 162 22.97 -23.93 -3.64
CA VAL A 162 22.23 -25.11 -4.10
C VAL A 162 23.10 -26.01 -4.98
N PRO A 163 23.03 -27.34 -4.85
CA PRO A 163 23.78 -28.27 -5.70
C PRO A 163 23.01 -28.54 -7.01
N GLY A 164 23.31 -27.78 -8.06
CA GLY A 164 22.73 -27.95 -9.39
C GLY A 164 22.09 -26.68 -9.95
N THR A 165 21.33 -26.86 -11.02
CA THR A 165 20.55 -25.79 -11.66
C THR A 165 19.06 -26.01 -11.43
N PHE A 166 18.37 -24.99 -10.93
CA PHE A 166 16.96 -25.06 -10.54
C PHE A 166 16.13 -23.98 -11.20
N SER A 167 14.84 -24.29 -11.38
CA SER A 167 13.79 -23.33 -11.70
C SER A 167 12.88 -23.18 -10.47
N LEU A 168 12.73 -21.96 -9.98
CA LEU A 168 11.87 -21.61 -8.84
C LEU A 168 10.73 -20.71 -9.32
N ASN A 169 9.51 -21.21 -9.23
CA ASN A 169 8.31 -20.40 -9.44
C ASN A 169 7.77 -19.91 -8.10
N SER A 170 7.87 -18.60 -7.89
CA SER A 170 7.37 -17.85 -6.75
C SER A 170 6.34 -16.80 -7.17
N ALA A 171 5.55 -17.05 -8.22
CA ALA A 171 4.58 -16.08 -8.74
C ALA A 171 3.45 -15.76 -7.75
N GLU A 172 3.10 -16.70 -6.86
CA GLU A 172 2.12 -16.49 -5.79
C GLU A 172 2.67 -15.61 -4.64
N LEU A 173 3.99 -15.49 -4.54
CA LEU A 173 4.64 -14.66 -3.53
C LEU A 173 4.89 -13.27 -4.12
N LEU A 174 4.13 -12.28 -3.66
CA LEU A 174 4.24 -10.91 -4.12
C LEU A 174 5.00 -10.06 -3.11
N ARG A 175 4.95 -10.43 -1.83
CA ARG A 175 5.59 -9.70 -0.75
C ARG A 175 6.15 -10.63 0.31
N LEU A 176 7.36 -10.27 0.76
CA LEU A 176 8.05 -10.92 1.86
C LEU A 176 7.71 -10.24 3.20
N PRO A 177 7.83 -10.98 4.32
CA PRO A 177 7.78 -10.40 5.66
C PRO A 177 8.83 -9.30 5.85
N ALA A 178 8.53 -8.31 6.68
CA ALA A 178 9.46 -7.25 7.07
C ALA A 178 10.64 -7.80 7.89
N GLY A 179 10.40 -8.85 8.69
CA GLY A 179 11.39 -9.48 9.55
C GLY A 179 12.52 -10.14 8.75
N GLN A 180 13.77 -9.69 8.94
CA GLN A 180 14.93 -10.28 8.28
C GLN A 180 15.09 -11.78 8.57
N GLY A 181 14.86 -12.20 9.82
CA GLY A 181 14.98 -13.61 10.21
C GLY A 181 14.01 -14.53 9.48
N GLU A 182 12.78 -14.09 9.20
CA GLU A 182 11.79 -14.87 8.43
C GLU A 182 12.21 -15.00 6.96
N ARG A 183 12.79 -13.94 6.39
CA ARG A 183 13.33 -13.98 5.02
C ARG A 183 14.53 -14.92 4.91
N ASP A 184 15.43 -14.88 5.89
CA ASP A 184 16.59 -15.78 5.95
C ASP A 184 16.14 -17.24 6.13
N ALA A 185 15.14 -17.50 6.97
CA ALA A 185 14.56 -18.82 7.16
C ALA A 185 13.90 -19.35 5.87
N LEU A 186 13.21 -18.51 5.09
CA LEU A 186 12.68 -18.91 3.78
C LEU A 186 13.80 -19.26 2.81
N ALA A 187 14.88 -18.45 2.76
CA ALA A 187 16.04 -18.75 1.92
C ALA A 187 16.71 -20.07 2.31
N GLU A 188 16.84 -20.35 3.60
CA GLU A 188 17.35 -21.63 4.11
C GLU A 188 16.45 -22.80 3.73
N ASN A 189 15.12 -22.66 3.87
CA ASN A 189 14.17 -23.69 3.46
C ASN A 189 14.28 -24.00 1.96
N ILE A 190 14.49 -22.99 1.10
CA ILE A 190 14.71 -23.18 -0.34
C ILE A 190 16.01 -23.96 -0.60
N VAL A 191 17.09 -23.62 0.11
CA VAL A 191 18.38 -24.33 -0.02
C VAL A 191 18.27 -25.78 0.46
N LEU A 192 17.55 -26.03 1.56
CA LEU A 192 17.31 -27.38 2.07
C LEU A 192 16.48 -28.20 1.08
N ALA A 193 15.37 -27.63 0.59
CA ALA A 193 14.51 -28.24 -0.41
C ALA A 193 15.26 -28.58 -1.71
N ALA A 194 16.31 -27.85 -2.06
CA ALA A 194 17.13 -28.16 -3.25
C ALA A 194 17.92 -29.48 -3.14
N ASN A 195 18.09 -30.04 -1.94
CA ASN A 195 18.79 -31.32 -1.76
C ASN A 195 17.89 -32.55 -2.03
N GLU A 196 16.58 -32.36 -2.09
CA GLU A 196 15.60 -33.45 -2.16
C GLU A 196 15.15 -33.86 -3.58
N PRO A 197 14.90 -32.95 -4.54
CA PRO A 197 14.27 -33.33 -5.80
C PRO A 197 15.24 -34.04 -6.75
N ASP A 198 14.79 -35.19 -7.24
CA ASP A 198 15.31 -35.76 -8.48
C ASP A 198 15.04 -34.81 -9.66
N ILE A 199 15.78 -35.01 -10.76
CA ILE A 199 15.61 -34.23 -11.99
C ILE A 199 14.15 -34.30 -12.45
N ASP A 200 13.61 -33.15 -12.85
CA ASP A 200 12.21 -32.97 -13.30
C ASP A 200 11.10 -33.21 -12.27
N ASN A 201 11.44 -33.56 -11.02
CA ASN A 201 10.47 -33.54 -9.93
C ASN A 201 10.26 -32.12 -9.39
N VAL A 202 9.00 -31.75 -9.21
CA VAL A 202 8.61 -30.48 -8.60
C VAL A 202 8.45 -30.69 -7.09
N HIS A 203 9.28 -30.00 -6.32
CA HIS A 203 9.16 -29.90 -4.87
C HIS A 203 8.34 -28.64 -4.51
N VAL A 204 7.40 -28.79 -3.59
CA VAL A 204 6.52 -27.69 -3.15
C VAL A 204 7.02 -27.15 -1.81
N ILE A 205 7.40 -25.89 -1.79
CA ILE A 205 7.90 -25.20 -0.60
C ILE A 205 6.77 -24.32 -0.05
N PRO A 206 6.32 -24.53 1.20
CA PRO A 206 5.37 -23.63 1.84
C PRO A 206 6.04 -22.28 2.12
N ALA A 207 5.33 -21.19 1.84
CA ALA A 207 5.77 -19.83 2.13
C ALA A 207 4.57 -18.96 2.54
N GLU A 208 4.84 -17.73 2.93
CA GLU A 208 3.81 -16.76 3.31
C GLU A 208 3.94 -15.48 2.46
N ASP A 209 2.88 -15.13 1.76
CA ASP A 209 2.70 -13.84 1.10
C ASP A 209 2.13 -12.86 2.13
N VAL A 210 2.92 -11.85 2.49
CA VAL A 210 2.64 -11.00 3.65
C VAL A 210 2.09 -9.66 3.19
N TRP A 211 0.81 -9.39 3.43
CA TRP A 211 0.20 -8.11 3.06
C TRP A 211 0.28 -7.11 4.21
N THR A 212 0.27 -5.82 3.89
CA THR A 212 0.22 -4.77 4.92
C THR A 212 -1.21 -4.46 5.29
N ALA A 213 -1.45 -4.12 6.55
CA ALA A 213 -2.68 -3.49 6.95
C ALA A 213 -2.46 -2.40 8.01
N ASN A 214 -3.42 -1.48 8.15
CA ASN A 214 -3.45 -0.50 9.23
C ASN A 214 -4.78 -0.58 9.95
N ASP A 215 -4.76 -0.64 11.27
CA ASP A 215 -5.95 -0.39 12.08
C ASP A 215 -6.42 1.07 11.86
N LEU A 216 -7.68 1.24 11.47
CA LEU A 216 -8.33 2.54 11.31
C LEU A 216 -9.06 3.00 12.57
N GLN A 217 -9.17 2.13 13.59
CA GLN A 217 -9.86 2.30 14.89
C GLN A 217 -11.38 2.50 14.79
N GLU A 218 -11.84 3.24 13.80
CA GLU A 218 -13.24 3.56 13.57
C GLU A 218 -13.60 3.63 12.08
N GLY A 219 -14.89 3.40 11.80
CA GLY A 219 -15.44 3.28 10.44
C GLY A 219 -15.29 1.87 9.87
N GLY A 220 -15.55 1.73 8.57
CA GLY A 220 -15.42 0.47 7.85
C GLY A 220 -13.99 0.19 7.37
N SER A 221 -13.84 -0.98 6.79
CA SER A 221 -12.63 -1.51 6.17
C SER A 221 -12.52 -1.02 4.73
N CYS A 222 -11.29 -0.82 4.27
CA CYS A 222 -11.01 -0.39 2.91
C CYS A 222 -9.82 -1.18 2.37
N VAL A 223 -9.94 -1.65 1.14
CA VAL A 223 -8.88 -2.35 0.44
C VAL A 223 -8.21 -1.37 -0.53
N LEU A 224 -6.88 -1.29 -0.47
CA LEU A 224 -6.05 -0.36 -1.22
C LEU A 224 -5.07 -1.15 -2.06
N GLY A 225 -5.08 -0.97 -3.37
CA GLY A 225 -4.18 -1.68 -4.27
C GLY A 225 -4.51 -1.45 -5.74
N THR A 226 -3.77 -2.13 -6.61
CA THR A 226 -3.99 -2.11 -8.07
C THR A 226 -3.87 -3.53 -8.62
N PRO A 227 -4.75 -3.94 -9.55
CA PRO A 227 -4.67 -5.28 -10.14
C PRO A 227 -3.51 -5.38 -11.14
N ARG A 228 -2.87 -4.26 -11.51
CA ARG A 228 -1.77 -4.27 -12.47
C ARG A 228 -0.43 -4.50 -11.79
N PRO A 229 0.34 -5.52 -12.22
CA PRO A 229 1.73 -5.63 -11.83
C PRO A 229 2.50 -4.41 -12.35
N GLU A 230 3.66 -4.18 -11.77
CA GLU A 230 4.52 -3.09 -12.23
C GLU A 230 5.11 -3.38 -13.61
N THR A 231 5.08 -2.36 -14.49
CA THR A 231 5.64 -2.42 -15.85
C THR A 231 6.54 -1.20 -16.12
N GLU A 232 7.40 -1.27 -17.14
CA GLU A 232 8.26 -0.14 -17.55
C GLU A 232 7.46 1.13 -17.90
N GLU A 233 6.29 0.96 -18.53
CA GLU A 233 5.40 2.06 -18.92
C GLU A 233 4.65 2.71 -17.74
N SER A 234 4.59 2.02 -16.60
CA SER A 234 3.85 2.48 -15.41
C SER A 234 4.30 3.87 -14.95
N SER A 235 5.60 4.18 -15.08
CA SER A 235 6.16 5.47 -14.66
C SER A 235 5.69 6.64 -15.53
N ALA A 236 5.53 6.42 -16.83
CA ALA A 236 5.08 7.46 -17.76
C ALA A 236 3.58 7.76 -17.57
N LEU A 237 2.77 6.70 -17.42
CA LEU A 237 1.34 6.80 -17.14
C LEU A 237 1.09 7.49 -15.80
N LEU A 238 1.83 7.12 -14.75
CA LEU A 238 1.75 7.76 -13.42
C LEU A 238 1.98 9.27 -13.50
N ARG A 239 3.05 9.70 -14.19
CA ARG A 239 3.36 11.13 -14.34
C ARG A 239 2.27 11.89 -15.10
N ARG A 240 1.70 11.28 -16.14
CA ARG A 240 0.61 11.90 -16.92
C ARG A 240 -0.65 12.06 -16.06
N ASN A 241 -1.06 11.01 -15.35
CA ASN A 241 -2.25 11.01 -14.51
C ASN A 241 -2.07 11.98 -13.33
N LEU A 242 -0.92 11.93 -12.65
CA LEU A 242 -0.63 12.84 -11.55
C LEU A 242 -0.62 14.30 -12.01
N ARG A 243 -0.06 14.63 -13.18
CA ARG A 243 -0.11 16.01 -13.72
C ARG A 243 -1.55 16.50 -13.90
N LYS A 244 -2.44 15.66 -14.45
CA LYS A 244 -3.86 16.00 -14.60
C LYS A 244 -4.50 16.28 -13.24
N LEU A 245 -4.31 15.40 -12.27
CA LEU A 245 -4.86 15.56 -10.92
C LEU A 245 -4.33 16.81 -10.20
N LEU A 246 -3.05 17.16 -10.38
CA LEU A 246 -2.47 18.39 -9.83
C LEU A 246 -3.08 19.66 -10.44
N GLN A 247 -3.33 19.66 -11.75
CA GLN A 247 -4.01 20.78 -12.41
C GLN A 247 -5.44 20.95 -11.90
N GLU A 248 -6.16 19.84 -11.69
CA GLU A 248 -7.51 19.84 -11.13
C GLU A 248 -7.53 20.23 -9.64
N ALA A 249 -6.44 19.98 -8.91
CA ALA A 249 -6.26 20.37 -7.50
C ALA A 249 -5.88 21.85 -7.30
N ALA A 250 -5.59 22.60 -8.38
CA ALA A 250 -5.17 24.00 -8.31
C ALA A 250 -6.12 24.93 -7.51
N PRO A 251 -7.46 24.77 -7.55
CA PRO A 251 -8.36 25.58 -6.72
C PRO A 251 -8.11 25.43 -5.22
N VAL A 252 -7.69 24.24 -4.75
CA VAL A 252 -7.35 24.01 -3.34
C VAL A 252 -6.06 24.75 -2.99
N ALA A 253 -5.06 24.71 -3.87
CA ALA A 253 -3.80 25.43 -3.70
C ALA A 253 -4.01 26.96 -3.60
N ALA A 254 -5.09 27.49 -4.18
CA ALA A 254 -5.48 28.89 -4.09
C ALA A 254 -6.52 29.20 -3.00
N ALA A 255 -6.99 28.20 -2.25
CA ALA A 255 -8.04 28.39 -1.26
C ALA A 255 -7.58 29.29 -0.11
N ASP A 256 -8.51 30.07 0.46
CA ASP A 256 -8.26 30.84 1.67
C ASP A 256 -8.35 29.93 2.90
N ALA A 257 -7.20 29.36 3.27
CA ALA A 257 -7.05 28.48 4.42
C ALA A 257 -5.73 28.79 5.14
N THR A 258 -5.67 28.40 6.41
CA THR A 258 -4.46 28.60 7.21
C THR A 258 -3.27 27.81 6.65
N ALA A 259 -3.49 26.60 6.15
CA ALA A 259 -2.53 25.88 5.32
C ALA A 259 -3.24 25.01 4.27
N ARG A 260 -2.48 24.53 3.29
CA ARG A 260 -2.95 23.67 2.20
C ARG A 260 -2.12 22.38 2.12
N ALA A 261 -2.79 21.23 2.09
CA ALA A 261 -2.16 19.93 1.96
C ALA A 261 -2.49 19.25 0.63
N LEU A 262 -1.46 18.72 -0.02
CA LEU A 262 -1.58 17.78 -1.12
C LEU A 262 -1.22 16.38 -0.62
N ILE A 263 -2.16 15.45 -0.76
CA ILE A 263 -2.03 14.06 -0.34
C ILE A 263 -2.06 13.21 -1.60
N LEU A 264 -1.00 12.44 -1.83
CA LEU A 264 -0.88 11.57 -2.99
C LEU A 264 -1.08 10.13 -2.54
N LEU A 265 -2.11 9.45 -3.03
CA LEU A 265 -2.36 8.04 -2.75
C LEU A 265 -1.85 7.21 -3.93
N GLY A 266 -0.97 6.24 -3.66
CA GLY A 266 -0.35 5.43 -4.71
C GLY A 266 -0.15 3.97 -4.37
N ALA A 267 -0.10 3.18 -5.43
CA ALA A 267 0.14 1.75 -5.37
C ALA A 267 1.64 1.47 -5.31
N SER A 268 2.06 0.79 -4.24
CA SER A 268 3.40 0.25 -4.08
C SER A 268 3.33 -1.07 -3.31
N THR A 269 4.19 -2.02 -3.64
CA THR A 269 4.32 -3.26 -2.84
C THR A 269 5.06 -2.97 -1.55
N TYR A 270 6.12 -2.16 -1.59
CA TYR A 270 6.84 -1.66 -0.42
C TYR A 270 6.83 -0.14 -0.40
N ALA A 271 6.71 0.46 0.78
CA ALA A 271 6.67 1.91 0.93
C ALA A 271 7.91 2.62 0.36
N GLU A 272 9.09 2.00 0.45
CA GLU A 272 10.38 2.51 -0.06
C GLU A 272 10.53 2.47 -1.59
N GLU A 273 9.70 1.68 -2.27
CA GLU A 273 9.69 1.56 -3.74
C GLU A 273 8.72 2.56 -4.39
N GLU A 274 8.11 3.44 -3.60
CA GLU A 274 7.04 4.28 -4.08
C GLU A 274 7.51 5.31 -5.13
N LYS A 275 6.90 5.28 -6.31
CA LYS A 275 7.33 6.13 -7.44
C LYS A 275 6.77 7.55 -7.42
N LEU A 276 5.77 7.83 -6.58
CA LEU A 276 5.11 9.14 -6.51
C LEU A 276 6.05 10.26 -6.08
N SER A 277 6.91 10.01 -5.10
CA SER A 277 7.89 11.00 -4.63
C SER A 277 8.88 11.41 -5.73
N TRP A 278 9.29 10.44 -6.55
CA TRP A 278 10.15 10.70 -7.71
C TRP A 278 9.39 11.38 -8.85
N ALA A 279 8.13 10.99 -9.07
CA ALA A 279 7.29 11.59 -10.09
C ALA A 279 7.07 13.08 -9.84
N ILE A 280 6.69 13.49 -8.63
CA ILE A 280 6.43 14.91 -8.32
C ILE A 280 7.70 15.77 -8.36
N ARG A 281 8.84 15.25 -7.88
CA ARG A 281 10.13 15.95 -7.94
C ARG A 281 10.61 16.20 -9.38
N GLY A 282 10.20 15.36 -10.33
CA GLY A 282 10.49 15.53 -11.75
C GLY A 282 9.47 16.39 -12.51
N MET A 283 8.43 16.91 -11.85
CA MET A 283 7.44 17.80 -12.45
C MET A 283 7.79 19.28 -12.23
N ASP A 284 7.15 20.14 -13.02
CA ASP A 284 7.19 21.59 -12.82
C ASP A 284 6.68 21.94 -11.40
N PRO A 285 7.52 22.56 -10.53
CA PRO A 285 7.12 22.96 -9.19
C PRO A 285 5.92 23.90 -9.14
N ALA A 286 5.66 24.66 -10.21
CA ALA A 286 4.49 25.55 -10.28
C ALA A 286 3.15 24.80 -10.10
N LEU A 287 3.10 23.50 -10.42
CA LEU A 287 1.91 22.66 -10.25
C LEU A 287 1.54 22.40 -8.79
N TYR A 288 2.49 22.54 -7.86
CA TYR A 288 2.28 22.23 -6.43
C TYR A 288 2.82 23.30 -5.48
N ALA A 289 3.26 24.45 -5.99
CA ALA A 289 3.83 25.54 -5.20
C ALA A 289 2.85 26.16 -4.18
N GLY A 290 1.54 26.04 -4.40
CA GLY A 290 0.54 26.56 -3.47
C GLY A 290 0.19 25.61 -2.31
N PHE A 291 0.86 24.47 -2.19
CA PHE A 291 0.67 23.55 -1.06
C PHE A 291 1.80 23.73 -0.04
N ASP A 292 1.42 23.88 1.23
CA ASP A 292 2.34 23.98 2.36
C ASP A 292 2.85 22.60 2.79
N ILE A 293 2.03 21.57 2.59
CA ILE A 293 2.30 20.19 2.97
C ILE A 293 2.09 19.29 1.74
N ILE A 294 3.04 18.41 1.46
CA ILE A 294 2.90 17.37 0.46
C ILE A 294 3.26 16.03 1.11
N ALA A 295 2.34 15.08 1.08
CA ALA A 295 2.55 13.75 1.63
C ALA A 295 2.14 12.66 0.62
N VAL A 296 2.84 11.53 0.66
CA VAL A 296 2.47 10.30 -0.04
C VAL A 296 1.95 9.31 0.97
N VAL A 297 0.81 8.70 0.65
CA VAL A 297 0.26 7.54 1.35
C VAL A 297 0.45 6.34 0.43
N ALA A 298 1.28 5.39 0.84
CA ALA A 298 1.55 4.16 0.10
C ALA A 298 1.96 3.08 1.09
N ASP A 299 1.51 1.85 0.86
CA ASP A 299 1.86 0.68 1.67
C ASP A 299 1.70 0.91 3.19
N GLY A 300 0.59 1.55 3.57
CA GLY A 300 0.24 1.81 4.96
C GLY A 300 1.13 2.81 5.69
N GLN A 301 2.04 3.47 4.98
CA GLN A 301 2.89 4.53 5.49
C GLN A 301 2.50 5.89 4.92
N VAL A 302 2.78 6.95 5.69
CA VAL A 302 2.61 8.35 5.26
C VAL A 302 3.98 9.02 5.26
N LYS A 303 4.50 9.28 4.07
CA LYS A 303 5.81 9.89 3.84
C LYS A 303 5.64 11.36 3.44
N ALA A 304 6.22 12.27 4.21
CA ALA A 304 6.22 13.68 3.84
C ALA A 304 7.28 13.95 2.75
N ILE A 305 6.87 14.61 1.67
CA ILE A 305 7.74 15.11 0.60
C ILE A 305 8.12 16.56 0.88
N LEU A 306 7.11 17.37 1.19
CA LEU A 306 7.25 18.76 1.60
C LEU A 306 6.56 18.90 2.94
N GLU A 307 7.29 19.40 3.93
CA GLU A 307 6.77 19.58 5.27
C GLU A 307 7.37 20.83 5.89
N PRO A 308 6.53 21.73 6.48
CA PRO A 308 7.05 22.91 7.14
C PRO A 308 7.82 22.53 8.41
N PRO A 309 8.90 23.26 8.75
CA PRO A 309 9.61 23.09 10.02
C PRO A 309 8.70 23.28 11.22
N ARG A 310 9.07 22.68 12.36
CA ARG A 310 8.30 22.87 13.59
C ARG A 310 8.21 24.34 14.00
N GLY A 311 7.03 24.75 14.45
CA GLY A 311 6.70 26.13 14.84
C GLY A 311 6.37 27.07 13.67
N THR A 312 6.40 26.58 12.42
CA THR A 312 6.03 27.39 11.24
C THR A 312 4.51 27.47 11.07
N LEU A 313 3.81 26.38 11.35
CA LEU A 313 2.35 26.35 11.30
C LEU A 313 1.79 26.96 12.58
N PRO A 314 0.68 27.73 12.50
CA PRO A 314 0.18 28.49 13.65
C PRO A 314 -0.35 27.60 14.78
N TRP A 315 -0.68 26.34 14.50
CA TRP A 315 -1.08 25.34 15.50
C TRP A 315 0.09 24.56 16.12
N ASP A 316 1.31 24.77 15.63
CA ASP A 316 2.53 24.08 16.07
C ASP A 316 3.29 24.89 17.14
N ALA A 317 2.64 25.90 17.73
CA ALA A 317 3.20 26.63 18.85
C ALA A 317 3.35 25.67 20.06
N PRO A 318 4.51 25.68 20.75
CA PRO A 318 4.66 24.89 21.97
C PRO A 318 3.57 25.28 22.98
N PRO A 319 3.05 24.33 23.78
CA PRO A 319 2.13 24.67 24.85
C PRO A 319 2.78 25.74 25.73
N ALA A 320 2.11 26.88 25.89
CA ALA A 320 2.46 27.88 26.88
C ALA A 320 2.34 27.31 28.30
#